data_AF-A0AAW6TM16-F1
#
_entry.id   AF-A0AAW6TM16-F1
#
_cell.length_a   1.000
_cell.length_b   1.000
_cell.length_c   1.000
_cell.angle_alpha   90.00
_cell.angle_beta   90.00
_cell.angle_gamma   90.00
#
_symmetry.space_group_name_H-M   'P 1'
#
loop_
_entity.id
_entity.type
_entity.pdbx_description
1 polymer ?
#
loop_
_entity_poly.entity_id
_entity_poly.type
_entity_poly.pdbx_seq_one_letter_code
_entity_poly.pdbx_strand_id
1 'polypeptide(L)'
;MPYSKSKAREEFEVESNKLVKLAKKVSYNSSPLNYDHKQLINQSCIFLLSARIEDYTKTLIEDLIYKYKTNGAILSNIPNNIRTKALLDKQVHHFRNYYNSSDERSLLKSISIENNFYDLLDDGMTFNSQIHSTNIIGTNKYPSVKNLKILYLRIGITDIIKELNKKSKKDLKTSLESFLSLRESIAHQGAPAITFIDIERHFKNVNEIINNIDRIIYSHILKESGNNFWI
;
A
#
# COMPACT_ATOMS: atom_id res chain seq x y z
N MET A 1 6.96 7.51 21.79
CA MET A 1 6.35 6.22 22.15
C MET A 1 7.09 5.08 21.44
N PRO A 2 7.16 3.88 22.04
CA PRO A 2 7.72 2.71 21.37
C PRO A 2 6.83 2.31 20.18
N TYR A 3 7.46 1.81 19.12
CA TYR A 3 6.77 1.34 17.93
C TYR A 3 5.77 0.22 18.24
N SER A 4 4.54 0.36 17.72
CA SER A 4 3.52 -0.69 17.69
C SER A 4 3.30 -1.16 16.26
N LYS A 5 3.14 -2.47 16.06
CA LYS A 5 2.79 -3.02 14.73
C LYS A 5 1.36 -2.64 14.37
N SER A 6 1.12 -2.42 13.07
CA SER A 6 -0.27 -2.36 12.58
C SER A 6 -0.88 -3.74 12.51
N LYS A 7 -2.21 -3.79 12.64
CA LYS A 7 -2.99 -5.00 12.37
C LYS A 7 -2.69 -5.60 10.97
N ALA A 8 -2.62 -4.75 9.94
CA ALA A 8 -2.30 -5.18 8.58
C ALA A 8 -0.95 -5.91 8.50
N ARG A 9 0.06 -5.42 9.24
CA ARG A 9 1.38 -6.07 9.31
C ARG A 9 1.30 -7.43 10.02
N GLU A 10 0.56 -7.53 11.11
CA GLU A 10 0.41 -8.78 11.86
C GLU A 10 -0.23 -9.87 10.99
N GLU A 11 -1.32 -9.52 10.29
CA GLU A 11 -1.99 -10.41 9.34
C GLU A 11 -1.05 -10.83 8.20
N PHE A 12 -0.28 -9.88 7.65
CA PHE A 12 0.72 -10.18 6.62
C PHE A 12 1.77 -11.19 7.12
N GLU A 13 2.35 -10.97 8.30
CA GLU A 13 3.37 -11.86 8.87
C GLU A 13 2.80 -13.28 9.11
N VAL A 14 1.56 -13.40 9.59
CA VAL A 14 0.91 -14.70 9.81
C VAL A 14 0.78 -15.47 8.49
N GLU A 15 0.23 -14.85 7.45
CA GLU A 15 0.01 -15.51 6.16
C GLU A 15 1.33 -15.79 5.42
N SER A 16 2.26 -14.82 5.43
CA SER A 16 3.61 -14.99 4.89
C SER A 16 4.32 -16.20 5.49
N ASN A 17 4.25 -16.35 6.83
CA ASN A 17 4.85 -17.50 7.52
C ASN A 17 4.19 -18.83 7.17
N LYS A 18 2.86 -18.87 6.95
CA LYS A 18 2.17 -20.10 6.50
C LYS A 18 2.68 -20.55 5.13
N LEU A 19 2.85 -19.61 4.19
CA LEU A 19 3.35 -19.90 2.84
C LEU A 19 4.80 -20.40 2.84
N VAL A 20 5.70 -19.77 3.62
CA VAL A 20 7.08 -20.26 3.75
C VAL A 20 7.12 -21.66 4.35
N LYS A 21 6.31 -21.93 5.39
CA LYS A 21 6.23 -23.26 6.00
C LYS A 21 5.72 -24.31 5.00
N LEU A 22 4.75 -23.95 4.15
CA LEU A 22 4.29 -24.81 3.07
C LEU A 22 5.42 -25.12 2.08
N ALA A 23 6.12 -24.09 1.59
CA ALA A 23 7.25 -24.26 0.68
C ALA A 23 8.36 -25.14 1.29
N LYS A 24 8.65 -24.95 2.58
CA LYS A 24 9.62 -25.77 3.34
C LYS A 24 9.19 -27.23 3.45
N LYS A 25 7.90 -27.47 3.71
CA LYS A 25 7.37 -28.84 3.85
C LYS A 25 7.50 -29.60 2.54
N VAL A 26 7.23 -28.96 1.40
CA VAL A 26 7.29 -29.62 0.10
C VAL A 26 8.72 -29.80 -0.41
N SER A 27 9.69 -29.06 0.12
CA SER A 27 11.10 -29.18 -0.26
C SER A 27 11.80 -30.39 0.34
N TYR A 28 11.22 -31.06 1.33
CA TYR A 28 11.83 -32.25 1.93
C TYR A 28 11.89 -33.43 0.95
N ASN A 29 12.97 -34.23 1.04
CA ASN A 29 13.14 -35.45 0.24
C ASN A 29 12.05 -36.50 0.55
N SER A 30 11.49 -36.48 1.76
CA SER A 30 10.39 -37.35 2.18
C SER A 30 9.03 -36.93 1.60
N SER A 31 8.94 -35.78 0.93
CA SER A 31 7.70 -35.34 0.28
C SER A 31 7.35 -36.28 -0.88
N PRO A 32 6.12 -36.84 -0.93
CA PRO A 32 5.70 -37.75 -2.01
C PRO A 32 5.46 -37.03 -3.35
N LEU A 33 5.63 -35.71 -3.38
CA LEU A 33 5.40 -34.88 -4.56
C LEU A 33 6.55 -35.04 -5.56
N ASN A 34 6.18 -35.14 -6.85
CA ASN A 34 7.15 -35.06 -7.94
C ASN A 34 7.69 -33.62 -8.11
N TYR A 35 8.64 -33.45 -9.03
CA TYR A 35 9.27 -32.15 -9.29
C TYR A 35 8.27 -31.08 -9.73
N ASP A 36 7.37 -31.40 -10.66
CA ASP A 36 6.41 -30.44 -11.22
C ASP A 36 5.42 -29.94 -10.16
N HIS A 37 4.94 -30.83 -9.30
CA HIS A 37 4.11 -30.46 -8.15
C HIS A 37 4.85 -29.51 -7.21
N LYS A 38 6.12 -29.78 -6.92
CA LYS A 38 6.95 -28.90 -6.05
C LYS A 38 7.14 -27.53 -6.70
N GLN A 39 7.38 -27.49 -8.02
CA GLN A 39 7.52 -26.23 -8.76
C GLN A 39 6.24 -25.41 -8.73
N LEU A 40 5.08 -26.02 -9.01
CA LEU A 40 3.78 -25.34 -8.97
C LEU A 40 3.50 -24.76 -7.58
N ILE A 41 3.82 -25.48 -6.51
CA ILE A 41 3.63 -24.98 -5.14
C ILE A 41 4.56 -23.79 -4.85
N ASN A 42 5.85 -23.89 -5.20
CA ASN A 42 6.79 -22.79 -5.01
C ASN A 42 6.38 -21.53 -5.80
N GLN A 43 5.97 -21.70 -7.06
CA GLN A 43 5.47 -20.62 -7.90
C GLN A 43 4.18 -20.00 -7.34
N SER A 44 3.27 -20.83 -6.83
CA SER A 44 2.05 -20.37 -6.17
C SER A 44 2.35 -19.55 -4.90
N CYS A 45 3.35 -19.94 -4.12
CA CYS A 45 3.78 -19.17 -2.95
C CYS A 45 4.24 -17.75 -3.31
N ILE A 46 4.92 -17.56 -4.46
CA ILE A 46 5.31 -16.22 -4.95
C ILE A 46 4.08 -15.37 -5.30
N PHE A 47 3.12 -15.94 -6.03
CA PHE A 47 1.88 -15.23 -6.36
C PHE A 47 1.07 -14.86 -5.11
N LEU A 48 0.92 -15.81 -4.19
CA LEU A 48 0.19 -15.58 -2.95
C LEU A 48 0.88 -14.53 -2.09
N LEU A 49 2.21 -14.53 -2.01
CA LEU A 49 2.95 -13.47 -1.32
C LEU A 49 2.72 -12.10 -1.97
N SER A 50 2.70 -12.01 -3.30
CA SER A 50 2.40 -10.75 -4.00
C SER A 50 1.00 -10.24 -3.64
N ALA A 51 0.00 -11.13 -3.63
CA ALA A 51 -1.35 -10.78 -3.21
C ALA A 51 -1.40 -10.32 -1.75
N ARG A 52 -0.61 -10.94 -0.85
CA ARG A 52 -0.53 -10.49 0.55
C ARG A 52 0.05 -9.08 0.68
N ILE A 53 0.99 -8.66 -0.17
CA ILE A 53 1.50 -7.27 -0.16
C ILE A 53 0.39 -6.28 -0.55
N GLU A 54 -0.43 -6.64 -1.54
CA GLU A 54 -1.58 -5.81 -1.95
C GLU A 54 -2.61 -5.69 -0.82
N ASP A 55 -2.94 -6.81 -0.17
CA ASP A 55 -3.86 -6.87 0.96
C ASP A 55 -3.33 -6.06 2.15
N TYR A 56 -2.04 -6.17 2.49
CA TYR A 56 -1.39 -5.35 3.52
C TYR A 56 -1.59 -3.86 3.22
N THR A 57 -1.24 -3.45 2.01
CA THR A 57 -1.28 -2.04 1.59
C THR A 57 -2.70 -1.47 1.65
N LYS A 58 -3.67 -2.27 1.18
CA LYS A 58 -5.09 -1.93 1.22
C LYS A 58 -5.59 -1.78 2.66
N THR A 59 -5.38 -2.82 3.47
CA THR A 59 -5.87 -2.90 4.86
C THR A 59 -5.27 -1.78 5.71
N LEU A 60 -3.96 -1.51 5.55
CA LEU A 60 -3.28 -0.44 6.27
C LEU A 60 -3.93 0.93 6.03
N ILE A 61 -4.27 1.24 4.77
CA ILE A 61 -4.89 2.53 4.42
C ILE A 61 -6.35 2.56 4.85
N GLU A 62 -7.08 1.45 4.70
CA GLU A 62 -8.47 1.32 5.15
C GLU A 62 -8.58 1.52 6.66
N ASP A 63 -7.75 0.84 7.44
CA ASP A 63 -7.72 0.95 8.90
C ASP A 63 -7.32 2.36 9.34
N LEU A 64 -6.34 2.99 8.65
CA LEU A 64 -5.91 4.36 8.97
C LEU A 64 -7.06 5.37 8.77
N ILE A 65 -7.72 5.32 7.62
CA ILE A 65 -8.86 6.18 7.31
C ILE A 65 -10.03 5.90 8.28
N TYR A 66 -10.27 4.64 8.61
CA TYR A 66 -11.26 4.26 9.60
C TYR A 66 -10.94 4.85 10.97
N LYS A 67 -9.68 4.83 11.40
CA LYS A 67 -9.27 5.40 12.70
C LYS A 67 -9.43 6.90 12.80
N TYR A 68 -9.14 7.64 11.74
CA TYR A 68 -9.46 9.08 11.72
C TYR A 68 -10.95 9.33 11.94
N LYS A 69 -11.80 8.54 11.28
CA LYS A 69 -13.25 8.64 11.44
C LYS A 69 -13.72 8.27 12.85
N THR A 70 -13.29 7.13 13.38
CA THR A 70 -13.80 6.64 14.68
C THR A 70 -13.30 7.44 15.86
N ASN A 71 -12.12 8.06 15.75
CA ASN A 71 -11.52 8.81 16.85
C ASN A 71 -11.80 10.32 16.76
N GLY A 72 -12.76 10.72 15.91
CA GLY A 72 -13.22 12.10 15.82
C GLY A 72 -12.13 13.08 15.39
N ALA A 73 -11.26 12.67 14.44
CA ALA A 73 -10.22 13.56 13.93
C ALA A 73 -10.82 14.86 13.39
N ILE A 74 -10.12 15.98 13.56
CA ILE A 74 -10.34 17.18 12.77
C ILE A 74 -9.37 17.18 11.58
N LEU A 75 -9.64 17.99 10.56
CA LEU A 75 -8.86 17.95 9.32
C LEU A 75 -7.40 18.37 9.49
N SER A 76 -7.07 19.18 10.50
CA SER A 76 -5.68 19.46 10.89
C SER A 76 -4.92 18.25 11.43
N ASN A 77 -5.61 17.19 11.89
CA ASN A 77 -4.95 15.93 12.27
C ASN A 77 -4.65 15.04 11.05
N ILE A 78 -5.16 15.36 9.87
CA ILE A 78 -5.04 14.52 8.68
C ILE A 78 -3.88 15.03 7.82
N PRO A 79 -2.98 14.16 7.33
CA PRO A 79 -1.97 14.57 6.38
C PRO A 79 -2.57 15.32 5.18
N ASN A 80 -2.04 16.51 4.89
CA ASN A 80 -2.56 17.39 3.83
C ASN A 80 -2.74 16.68 2.50
N ASN A 81 -1.83 15.77 2.14
CA ASN A 81 -1.91 15.04 0.87
C ASN A 81 -3.16 14.16 0.76
N ILE A 82 -3.72 13.66 1.86
CA ILE A 82 -4.98 12.90 1.87
C ILE A 82 -6.14 13.83 1.50
N ARG A 83 -6.19 15.01 2.15
CA ARG A 83 -7.20 16.06 1.90
C ARG A 83 -7.11 16.56 0.47
N THR A 84 -5.90 16.89 0.01
CA THR A 84 -5.62 17.34 -1.36
C THR A 84 -6.01 16.28 -2.39
N LYS A 85 -5.75 14.99 -2.12
CA LYS A 85 -6.15 13.91 -3.04
C LYS A 85 -7.68 13.78 -3.13
N ALA A 86 -8.38 13.90 -2.01
CA ALA A 86 -9.85 13.88 -2.01
C ALA A 86 -10.41 15.08 -2.79
N LEU A 87 -9.86 16.27 -2.57
CA LEU A 87 -10.24 17.49 -3.29
C LEU A 87 -9.98 17.35 -4.80
N LEU A 88 -8.82 16.81 -5.20
CA LEU A 88 -8.48 16.56 -6.59
C LEU A 88 -9.52 15.65 -7.27
N ASP A 89 -9.93 14.56 -6.62
CA ASP A 89 -10.91 13.63 -7.20
C ASP A 89 -12.27 14.27 -7.45
N LYS A 90 -12.66 15.24 -6.62
CA LYS A 90 -13.91 15.99 -6.82
C LYS A 90 -13.84 16.94 -8.01
N GLN A 91 -12.64 17.34 -8.44
CA GLN A 91 -12.47 18.34 -9.50
C GLN A 91 -12.09 17.75 -10.86
N VAL A 92 -11.35 16.63 -10.90
CA VAL A 92 -10.76 16.07 -12.14
C VAL A 92 -11.80 15.86 -13.24
N HIS A 93 -12.99 15.37 -12.92
CA HIS A 93 -14.03 15.13 -13.93
C HIS A 93 -14.54 16.45 -14.55
N HIS A 94 -14.74 17.49 -13.74
CA HIS A 94 -15.22 18.79 -14.22
C HIS A 94 -14.23 19.46 -15.15
N PHE A 95 -12.93 19.43 -14.82
CA PHE A 95 -11.90 19.96 -15.70
C PHE A 95 -11.76 19.17 -17.01
N ARG A 96 -11.91 17.83 -16.97
CA ARG A 96 -11.93 17.01 -18.20
C ARG A 96 -13.11 17.37 -19.10
N ASN A 97 -14.30 17.57 -18.53
CA ASN A 97 -15.49 17.94 -19.29
C ASN A 97 -15.33 19.33 -19.91
N TYR A 98 -14.78 20.28 -19.15
CA TYR A 98 -14.47 21.62 -19.66
C TYR A 98 -13.49 21.57 -20.83
N TYR A 99 -12.41 20.79 -20.73
CA TYR A 99 -11.44 20.65 -21.82
C TYR A 99 -12.09 20.17 -23.14
N ASN A 100 -13.09 19.31 -23.06
CA ASN A 100 -13.77 18.75 -24.24
C ASN A 100 -14.90 19.63 -24.79
N SER A 101 -15.58 20.41 -23.93
CA SER A 101 -16.79 21.17 -24.30
C SER A 101 -16.57 22.68 -24.40
N SER A 102 -15.52 23.20 -23.77
CA SER A 102 -15.29 24.62 -23.55
C SER A 102 -16.44 25.36 -22.85
N ASP A 103 -17.34 24.63 -22.17
CA ASP A 103 -18.45 25.22 -21.41
C ASP A 103 -17.97 25.70 -20.02
N GLU A 104 -17.50 26.94 -19.97
CA GLU A 104 -17.04 27.58 -18.75
C GLU A 104 -18.17 27.73 -17.72
N ARG A 105 -19.40 27.97 -18.16
CA ARG A 105 -20.55 28.16 -17.26
C ARG A 105 -20.82 26.87 -16.47
N SER A 106 -20.78 25.73 -17.13
CA SER A 106 -20.91 24.42 -16.48
C SER A 106 -19.76 24.13 -15.52
N LEU A 107 -18.53 24.49 -15.89
CA LEU A 107 -17.37 24.37 -15.01
C LEU A 107 -17.56 25.21 -13.73
N LEU A 108 -17.81 26.52 -13.87
CA LEU A 108 -17.97 27.45 -12.73
C LEU A 108 -19.06 26.99 -11.76
N LYS A 109 -20.18 26.46 -12.27
CA LYS A 109 -21.23 25.87 -11.44
C LYS A 109 -20.73 24.62 -10.69
N SER A 110 -19.96 23.77 -11.35
CA SER A 110 -19.49 22.50 -10.80
C SER A 110 -18.39 22.68 -9.75
N ILE A 111 -17.53 23.68 -9.90
CA ILE A 111 -16.44 24.00 -8.96
C ILE A 111 -16.69 25.26 -8.12
N SER A 112 -17.96 25.67 -8.00
CA SER A 112 -18.36 26.85 -7.20
C SER A 112 -17.78 26.76 -5.78
N ILE A 113 -17.30 27.89 -5.26
CA ILE A 113 -16.77 28.02 -3.89
C ILE A 113 -17.78 27.64 -2.80
N GLU A 114 -19.07 27.65 -3.14
CA GLU A 114 -20.16 27.25 -2.26
C GLU A 114 -20.29 25.72 -2.11
N ASN A 115 -19.54 24.94 -2.89
CA ASN A 115 -19.57 23.49 -2.78
C ASN A 115 -18.95 23.00 -1.46
N ASN A 116 -19.60 22.03 -0.84
CA ASN A 116 -19.17 21.41 0.41
C ASN A 116 -17.80 20.70 0.34
N PHE A 117 -17.26 20.43 -0.85
CA PHE A 117 -15.93 19.81 -0.94
C PHE A 117 -14.79 20.76 -0.58
N TYR A 118 -15.06 22.06 -0.50
CA TYR A 118 -14.11 23.04 0.03
C TYR A 118 -14.00 23.01 1.56
N ASP A 119 -14.92 22.34 2.27
CA ASP A 119 -14.76 22.05 3.71
C ASP A 119 -13.46 21.28 3.98
N LEU A 120 -12.94 20.56 2.99
CA LEU A 120 -11.63 19.88 3.07
C LEU A 120 -10.45 20.83 3.30
N LEU A 121 -10.61 22.13 3.07
CA LEU A 121 -9.59 23.16 3.29
C LEU A 121 -9.62 23.73 4.71
N ASP A 122 -10.70 23.53 5.46
CA ASP A 122 -10.83 24.05 6.82
C ASP A 122 -10.24 23.08 7.84
N ASP A 123 -9.19 23.52 8.53
CA ASP A 123 -8.46 22.74 9.53
C ASP A 123 -9.28 22.38 10.78
N GLY A 124 -10.32 23.17 11.09
CA GLY A 124 -11.21 22.96 12.23
C GLY A 124 -12.37 22.02 11.95
N MET A 125 -12.63 21.69 10.67
CA MET A 125 -13.71 20.78 10.31
C MET A 125 -13.44 19.37 10.83
N THR A 126 -14.49 18.70 11.28
CA THR A 126 -14.44 17.29 11.63
C THR A 126 -14.22 16.44 10.39
N PHE A 127 -13.44 15.36 10.52
CA PHE A 127 -13.30 14.35 9.49
C PHE A 127 -14.68 13.86 9.04
N ASN A 128 -14.95 13.98 7.74
CA ASN A 128 -16.26 13.71 7.18
C ASN A 128 -16.20 12.60 6.11
N SER A 129 -17.35 12.25 5.56
CA SER A 129 -17.49 11.20 4.56
C SER A 129 -16.94 11.55 3.19
N GLN A 130 -16.26 12.68 3.00
CA GLN A 130 -15.72 13.05 1.70
C GLN A 130 -14.36 12.39 1.39
N ILE A 131 -13.66 11.91 2.43
CA ILE A 131 -12.40 11.17 2.31
C ILE A 131 -12.70 9.67 2.40
N HIS A 132 -12.40 8.94 1.31
CA HIS A 132 -12.57 7.49 1.25
C HIS A 132 -11.23 6.79 0.98
N SER A 133 -10.98 5.67 1.66
CA SER A 133 -9.78 4.84 1.46
C SER A 133 -9.64 4.38 0.00
N THR A 134 -10.75 4.05 -0.66
CA THR A 134 -10.79 3.64 -2.08
C THR A 134 -10.20 4.69 -3.01
N ASN A 135 -10.36 5.98 -2.70
CA ASN A 135 -9.84 7.09 -3.48
C ASN A 135 -8.33 7.28 -3.29
N ILE A 136 -7.84 7.03 -2.07
CA ILE A 136 -6.43 7.07 -1.72
C ILE A 136 -5.68 5.90 -2.37
N ILE A 137 -6.25 4.70 -2.28
CA ILE A 137 -5.69 3.49 -2.87
C ILE A 137 -5.76 3.56 -4.41
N GLY A 138 -6.95 3.86 -4.95
CA GLY A 138 -7.22 3.88 -6.38
C GLY A 138 -6.78 2.60 -7.08
N THR A 139 -6.13 2.75 -8.23
CA THR A 139 -5.58 1.65 -9.04
C THR A 139 -4.17 1.22 -8.62
N ASN A 140 -3.60 1.79 -7.56
CA ASN A 140 -2.19 1.59 -7.17
C ASN A 140 -1.99 0.50 -6.12
N LYS A 141 -2.88 -0.51 -6.11
CA LYS A 141 -2.81 -1.65 -5.17
C LYS A 141 -1.60 -2.53 -5.43
N TYR A 142 -1.29 -2.77 -6.71
CA TYR A 142 -0.14 -3.58 -7.12
C TYR A 142 1.17 -2.94 -6.64
N PRO A 143 2.08 -3.67 -5.97
CA PRO A 143 3.16 -3.07 -5.19
C PRO A 143 4.42 -2.74 -6.00
N SER A 144 4.26 -2.21 -7.22
CA SER A 144 5.40 -1.69 -7.98
C SER A 144 6.03 -0.49 -7.30
N VAL A 145 7.33 -0.26 -7.51
CA VAL A 145 8.06 0.91 -6.97
C VAL A 145 7.33 2.22 -7.29
N LYS A 146 6.83 2.35 -8.53
CA LYS A 146 6.03 3.51 -8.98
C LYS A 146 4.75 3.65 -8.16
N ASN A 147 4.01 2.56 -7.98
CA ASN A 147 2.74 2.58 -7.25
C ASN A 147 2.94 2.88 -5.77
N LEU A 148 3.96 2.30 -5.13
CA LEU A 148 4.30 2.61 -3.74
C LEU A 148 4.63 4.10 -3.59
N LYS A 149 5.47 4.67 -4.46
CA LYS A 149 5.76 6.12 -4.42
C LYS A 149 4.50 6.98 -4.50
N ILE A 150 3.61 6.69 -5.45
CA ILE A 150 2.36 7.46 -5.60
C ILE A 150 1.45 7.28 -4.39
N LEU A 151 1.31 6.04 -3.91
CA LEU A 151 0.40 5.71 -2.83
C LEU A 151 0.85 6.34 -1.51
N TYR A 152 2.13 6.21 -1.18
CA TYR A 152 2.67 6.76 0.06
C TYR A 152 2.80 8.29 0.01
N LEU A 153 2.98 8.88 -1.17
CA LEU A 153 2.83 10.32 -1.36
C LEU A 153 1.42 10.79 -0.99
N ARG A 154 0.37 10.06 -1.37
CA ARG A 154 -1.02 10.44 -1.03
C ARG A 154 -1.29 10.45 0.47
N ILE A 155 -0.53 9.70 1.27
CA ILE A 155 -0.66 9.74 2.73
C ILE A 155 0.35 10.68 3.41
N GLY A 156 1.16 11.43 2.64
CA GLY A 156 2.07 12.45 3.16
C GLY A 156 3.56 12.08 3.17
N ILE A 157 3.96 10.93 2.61
CA ILE A 157 5.36 10.48 2.57
C ILE A 157 5.94 10.73 1.17
N THR A 158 6.81 11.75 1.04
CA THR A 158 7.33 12.24 -0.25
C THR A 158 8.08 11.18 -1.07
N ASP A 159 9.00 10.42 -0.46
CA ASP A 159 9.69 9.32 -1.13
C ASP A 159 9.91 8.14 -0.18
N ILE A 160 8.94 7.22 -0.18
CA ILE A 160 8.99 6.00 0.63
C ILE A 160 10.20 5.12 0.32
N ILE A 161 10.69 5.11 -0.92
CA ILE A 161 11.81 4.24 -1.32
C ILE A 161 13.11 4.76 -0.72
N LYS A 162 13.29 6.09 -0.73
CA LYS A 162 14.42 6.74 -0.05
C LYS A 162 14.39 6.45 1.45
N GLU A 163 13.23 6.57 2.09
CA GLU A 163 13.07 6.27 3.52
C GLU A 163 13.34 4.78 3.83
N LEU A 164 12.90 3.86 2.97
CA LEU A 164 13.18 2.43 3.09
C LEU A 164 14.68 2.13 3.03
N ASN A 165 15.39 2.66 2.04
CA ASN A 165 16.82 2.45 1.88
C ASN A 165 17.61 3.06 3.06
N LYS A 166 17.20 4.26 3.53
CA LYS A 166 17.79 4.90 4.70
C LYS A 166 17.61 4.07 5.97
N LYS A 167 16.40 3.53 6.20
CA LYS A 167 16.06 2.80 7.42
C LYS A 167 16.65 1.39 7.46
N SER A 168 16.65 0.70 6.33
CA SER A 168 17.17 -0.68 6.22
C SER A 168 18.68 -0.74 6.01
N LYS A 169 19.32 0.34 5.54
CA LYS A 169 20.71 0.37 5.06
C LYS A 169 20.99 -0.67 3.96
N LYS A 170 19.95 -1.01 3.18
CA LYS A 170 19.99 -1.99 2.09
C LYS A 170 19.27 -1.43 0.87
N ASP A 171 19.56 -2.01 -0.30
CA ASP A 171 18.80 -1.72 -1.51
C ASP A 171 17.51 -2.56 -1.57
N LEU A 172 16.50 -2.11 -0.81
CA LEU A 172 15.19 -2.75 -0.79
C LEU A 172 14.40 -2.50 -2.08
N LYS A 173 14.75 -1.45 -2.83
CA LYS A 173 14.17 -1.20 -4.16
C LYS A 173 14.50 -2.35 -5.11
N THR A 174 15.78 -2.67 -5.25
CA THR A 174 16.23 -3.77 -6.12
C THR A 174 15.66 -5.11 -5.65
N SER A 175 15.53 -5.31 -4.33
CA SER A 175 14.92 -6.52 -3.76
C SER A 175 13.45 -6.68 -4.15
N LEU A 176 12.68 -5.57 -4.13
CA LEU A 176 11.28 -5.56 -4.55
C LEU A 176 11.15 -5.78 -6.06
N GLU A 177 11.96 -5.09 -6.87
CA GLU A 177 11.96 -5.24 -8.33
C GLU A 177 12.30 -6.69 -8.73
N SER A 178 13.31 -7.29 -8.09
CA SER A 178 13.65 -8.71 -8.29
C SER A 178 12.48 -9.66 -7.98
N PHE A 179 11.74 -9.40 -6.89
CA PHE A 179 10.56 -10.20 -6.55
C PHE A 179 9.44 -10.05 -7.58
N LEU A 180 9.15 -8.83 -8.03
CA LEU A 180 8.09 -8.57 -9.00
C LEU A 180 8.42 -9.13 -10.38
N SER A 181 9.68 -9.00 -10.83
CA SER A 181 10.15 -9.63 -12.06
C SER A 181 9.98 -11.14 -12.02
N LEU A 182 10.30 -11.79 -10.89
CA LEU A 182 10.06 -13.24 -10.73
C LEU A 182 8.57 -13.57 -10.88
N ARG A 183 7.69 -12.82 -10.20
CA ARG A 183 6.24 -13.00 -10.29
C ARG A 183 5.72 -12.83 -11.72
N GLU A 184 6.23 -11.86 -12.47
CA GLU A 184 5.88 -11.63 -13.87
C GLU A 184 6.40 -12.74 -14.80
N SER A 185 7.64 -13.23 -14.59
CA SER A 185 8.18 -14.34 -15.35
C SER A 185 7.37 -15.62 -15.17
N ILE A 186 6.93 -15.92 -13.94
CA ILE A 186 6.04 -17.06 -13.67
C ILE A 186 4.70 -16.89 -14.42
N ALA A 187 4.16 -15.67 -14.48
CA ALA A 187 2.87 -15.40 -15.12
C ALA A 187 2.89 -15.49 -16.64
N HIS A 188 3.99 -15.10 -17.31
CA HIS A 188 3.96 -14.78 -18.74
C HIS A 188 5.08 -15.36 -19.60
N GLN A 189 6.24 -15.72 -19.05
CA GLN A 189 7.46 -15.99 -19.84
C GLN A 189 8.00 -17.42 -19.72
N GLY A 190 7.20 -18.33 -19.17
CA GLY A 190 7.64 -19.67 -18.79
C GLY A 190 8.24 -19.64 -17.38
N ALA A 191 7.61 -20.38 -16.46
CA ALA A 191 7.95 -20.24 -15.06
C ALA A 191 9.35 -20.83 -14.78
N PRO A 192 10.28 -20.03 -14.22
CA PRO A 192 11.60 -20.54 -13.91
C PRO A 192 11.52 -21.65 -12.86
N ALA A 193 12.54 -22.50 -12.84
CA ALA A 193 12.73 -23.43 -11.72
C ALA A 193 13.06 -22.62 -10.47
N ILE A 194 12.24 -22.76 -9.42
CA ILE A 194 12.39 -22.04 -8.16
C ILE A 194 12.64 -23.06 -7.06
N THR A 195 13.72 -22.86 -6.31
CA THR A 195 14.05 -23.69 -5.14
C THR A 195 13.44 -23.11 -3.87
N PHE A 196 13.40 -23.91 -2.80
CA PHE A 196 13.01 -23.39 -1.48
C PHE A 196 13.93 -22.26 -0.99
N ILE A 197 15.21 -22.30 -1.32
CA ILE A 197 16.18 -21.25 -0.94
C ILE A 197 15.80 -19.91 -1.59
N ASP A 198 15.38 -19.94 -2.86
CA ASP A 198 14.89 -18.75 -3.56
C ASP A 198 13.62 -18.21 -2.90
N ILE A 199 12.66 -19.10 -2.58
CA ILE A 199 11.44 -18.74 -1.85
C ILE A 199 11.81 -18.07 -0.52
N GLU A 200 12.63 -18.70 0.30
CA GLU A 200 13.03 -18.17 1.61
C GLU A 200 13.67 -16.77 1.49
N ARG A 201 14.55 -16.58 0.50
CA ARG A 201 15.18 -15.27 0.21
C ARG A 201 14.13 -14.22 -0.14
N HIS A 202 13.21 -14.50 -1.06
CA HIS A 202 12.18 -13.54 -1.47
C HIS A 202 11.23 -13.20 -0.31
N PHE A 203 10.79 -14.20 0.46
CA PHE A 203 9.94 -13.98 1.63
C PHE A 203 10.63 -13.14 2.70
N LYS A 204 11.91 -13.41 2.98
CA LYS A 204 12.70 -12.59 3.92
C LYS A 204 12.79 -11.14 3.46
N ASN A 205 13.09 -10.91 2.19
CA ASN A 205 13.20 -9.56 1.62
C ASN A 205 11.85 -8.81 1.68
N VAL A 206 10.76 -9.47 1.30
CA VAL A 206 9.42 -8.86 1.37
C VAL A 206 9.01 -8.58 2.82
N ASN A 207 9.20 -9.52 3.75
CA ASN A 207 8.93 -9.28 5.17
C ASN A 207 9.72 -8.07 5.71
N GLU A 208 10.99 -7.92 5.30
CA GLU A 208 11.81 -6.77 5.67
C GLU A 208 11.28 -5.45 5.09
N ILE A 209 10.82 -5.46 3.84
CA ILE A 209 10.15 -4.30 3.20
C ILE A 209 8.91 -3.90 4.01
N ILE A 210 7.99 -4.84 4.26
CA ILE A 210 6.73 -4.59 4.98
C ILE A 210 7.00 -4.07 6.40
N ASN A 211 7.93 -4.70 7.13
CA ASN A 211 8.35 -4.22 8.46
C ASN A 211 8.85 -2.77 8.44
N ASN A 212 9.64 -2.39 7.44
CA ASN A 212 10.17 -1.03 7.36
C ASN A 212 9.12 -0.02 6.92
N ILE A 213 8.25 -0.38 5.95
CA ILE A 213 7.11 0.45 5.54
C ILE A 213 6.24 0.76 6.76
N ASP A 214 5.82 -0.28 7.50
CA ASP A 214 4.95 -0.12 8.66
C ASP A 214 5.55 0.83 9.71
N ARG A 215 6.83 0.67 10.02
CA ARG A 215 7.54 1.55 10.95
C ARG A 215 7.72 2.97 10.43
N ILE A 216 7.84 3.18 9.11
CA ILE A 216 7.94 4.53 8.54
C ILE A 216 6.60 5.24 8.68
N ILE A 217 5.51 4.54 8.38
CA ILE A 217 4.15 5.08 8.46
C ILE A 217 3.78 5.35 9.91
N TYR A 218 4.08 4.43 10.84
CA TYR A 218 3.95 4.67 12.28
C TYR A 218 4.59 6.00 12.68
N SER A 219 5.86 6.20 12.34
CA SER A 219 6.57 7.44 12.68
C SER A 219 5.95 8.67 12.01
N HIS A 220 5.46 8.55 10.79
CA HIS A 220 4.80 9.64 10.06
C HIS A 220 3.47 10.03 10.71
N ILE A 221 2.58 9.06 10.97
CA ILE A 221 1.27 9.30 11.58
C ILE A 221 1.41 9.84 12.99
N LEU A 222 2.34 9.34 13.79
CA LEU A 222 2.59 9.89 15.13
C LEU A 222 3.02 11.35 15.09
N LYS A 223 3.82 11.74 14.09
CA LYS A 223 4.32 13.11 13.93
C LYS A 223 3.23 14.05 13.44
N GLU A 224 2.48 13.64 12.40
CA GLU A 224 1.52 14.52 11.72
C GLU A 224 0.15 14.52 12.39
N SER A 225 -0.30 13.38 12.90
CA SER A 225 -1.66 13.19 13.43
C SER A 225 -1.70 12.98 14.93
N GLY A 226 -0.65 12.39 15.49
CA GLY A 226 -0.61 11.97 16.89
C GLY A 226 -0.95 10.49 17.08
N ASN A 227 -0.60 9.97 18.26
CA ASN A 227 -0.62 8.53 18.54
C ASN A 227 -2.02 7.90 18.49
N ASN A 228 -3.07 8.66 18.80
CA ASN A 228 -4.43 8.14 18.85
C ASN A 228 -4.94 7.68 17.48
N PHE A 229 -4.25 8.00 16.38
CA PHE A 229 -4.66 7.61 15.03
C PHE A 229 -3.84 6.45 14.45
N TRP A 230 -2.90 5.89 15.22
CA TRP A 230 -2.22 4.67 14.81
C TRP A 230 -3.12 3.43 14.93
N ILE A 231 -2.86 2.43 14.10
CA ILE A 231 -3.66 1.21 13.83
C ILE A 231 -2.94 -0.08 14.19
#